data_AF-A0A2D7XAN9-F1
#
_entry.id   AF-A0A2D7XAN9-F1
#
_cell.length_a   1.000
_cell.length_b   1.000
_cell.length_c   1.000
_cell.angle_alpha   90.00
_cell.angle_beta   90.00
_cell.angle_gamma   90.00
#
_symmetry.space_group_name_H-M   'P 1'
#
loop_
_entity.id
_entity.type
_entity.pdbx_description
1 polymer ?
#
loop_
_entity_poly.entity_id
_entity_poly.type
_entity_poly.pdbx_seq_one_letter_code
_entity_poly.pdbx_strand_id
1 'polypeptide(L)'
;MQSIKRKWWCYHKRNPEVYELFKRYTFQLIRAGHNHYSAKGVFERIRWHSDVETAGEPFKISNNYTPYYARLFMTEFKRHDGFFRIKELKDN
;
A
#
# COMPACT_ATOMS: atom_id res chain seq x y z
N MET A 1 11.77 5.79 21.20
CA MET A 1 11.18 4.78 20.28
C MET A 1 10.90 5.44 18.93
N GLN A 2 11.41 4.96 17.80
CA GLN A 2 11.09 5.59 16.49
C GLN A 2 9.63 5.33 16.12
N SER A 3 8.91 6.37 15.67
CA SER A 3 7.51 6.27 15.24
C SER A 3 7.35 5.32 14.05
N ILE A 4 6.20 4.65 13.97
CA ILE A 4 5.88 3.73 12.85
C ILE A 4 5.96 4.45 11.51
N LYS A 5 5.50 5.71 11.45
CA LYS A 5 5.62 6.58 10.27
C LYS A 5 7.07 6.74 9.81
N ARG A 6 8.02 6.98 10.72
CA ARG A 6 9.44 7.11 10.37
C ARG A 6 10.02 5.80 9.84
N LYS A 7 9.69 4.68 10.48
CA LYS A 7 10.11 3.33 10.01
C LYS A 7 9.55 3.01 8.63
N TRP A 8 8.27 3.30 8.41
CA TRP A 8 7.63 3.18 7.10
C TRP A 8 8.33 4.03 6.05
N TRP A 9 8.61 5.31 6.35
CA TRP A 9 9.25 6.21 5.39
C TRP A 9 10.65 5.74 4.98
N CYS A 10 11.45 5.28 5.94
CA CYS A 10 12.76 4.68 5.63
C CYS A 10 12.63 3.42 4.78
N TYR A 11 11.64 2.56 5.06
CA TYR A 11 11.38 1.36 4.28
C TYR A 11 10.93 1.71 2.86
N HIS A 12 9.97 2.63 2.71
CA HIS A 12 9.45 3.09 1.42
C HIS A 12 10.56 3.65 0.53
N LYS A 13 11.45 4.48 1.09
CA LYS A 13 12.61 5.01 0.34
C LYS A 13 13.59 3.94 -0.13
N ARG A 14 13.71 2.83 0.60
CA ARG A 14 14.61 1.71 0.26
C ARG A 14 13.98 0.73 -0.73
N ASN A 15 12.65 0.69 -0.82
CA ASN A 15 11.91 -0.27 -1.63
C ASN A 15 10.84 0.50 -2.45
N PRO A 16 11.25 1.37 -3.39
CA PRO A 16 10.31 2.16 -4.18
C PRO A 16 9.38 1.27 -5.02
N GLU A 17 9.82 0.09 -5.45
CA GLU A 17 9.02 -0.86 -6.24
C GLU A 17 7.76 -1.33 -5.51
N VAL A 18 7.78 -1.39 -4.17
CA VAL A 18 6.59 -1.74 -3.38
C VAL A 18 5.45 -0.75 -3.66
N TYR A 19 5.78 0.54 -3.77
CA TYR A 19 4.77 1.56 -4.04
C TYR A 19 4.31 1.54 -5.49
N GLU A 20 5.20 1.27 -6.43
CA GLU A 20 4.84 1.12 -7.85
C GLU A 20 3.89 -0.06 -8.07
N LEU A 21 4.16 -1.21 -7.44
CA LEU A 21 3.25 -2.36 -7.45
C LEU A 21 1.91 -2.02 -6.77
N PHE A 22 1.96 -1.29 -5.66
CA PHE A 22 0.74 -0.82 -4.98
C PHE A 22 -0.12 0.04 -5.92
N LYS A 23 0.46 1.04 -6.59
CA LYS A 23 -0.24 1.85 -7.60
C LYS A 23 -0.80 0.99 -8.72
N ARG A 24 0.01 0.09 -9.28
CA ARG A 24 -0.37 -0.79 -10.39
C ARG A 24 -1.62 -1.61 -10.06
N TYR A 25 -1.61 -2.33 -8.93
CA TYR A 25 -2.75 -3.16 -8.55
C TYR A 25 -3.97 -2.32 -8.14
N THR A 26 -3.76 -1.15 -7.53
CA THR A 26 -4.85 -0.22 -7.23
C THR A 26 -5.55 0.24 -8.50
N PHE A 27 -4.80 0.64 -9.53
CA PHE A 27 -5.38 1.01 -10.82
C PHE A 27 -6.05 -0.15 -11.53
N GLN A 28 -5.56 -1.38 -11.40
CA GLN A 28 -6.25 -2.55 -11.93
C GLN A 28 -7.63 -2.73 -11.28
N LEU A 29 -7.72 -2.57 -9.96
CA LEU A 29 -9.00 -2.63 -9.24
C LEU A 29 -9.96 -1.51 -9.69
N ILE A 30 -9.45 -0.28 -9.82
CA ILE A 30 -10.26 0.86 -10.30
C ILE A 30 -10.77 0.60 -11.72
N ARG A 31 -9.92 0.12 -12.63
CA ARG A 31 -10.29 -0.22 -14.01
C ARG A 31 -11.27 -1.38 -14.09
N ALA A 32 -11.22 -2.30 -13.13
CA ALA A 32 -12.18 -3.39 -12.99
C ALA A 32 -13.55 -2.94 -12.42
N GLY A 33 -13.72 -1.66 -12.10
CA GLY A 33 -15.01 -1.10 -11.62
C GLY A 33 -15.21 -1.17 -10.11
N HIS A 34 -14.18 -1.47 -9.33
CA HIS A 34 -14.30 -1.39 -7.87
C HIS A 34 -14.41 0.07 -7.43
N ASN A 35 -15.42 0.38 -6.60
CA ASN A 35 -15.60 1.71 -6.01
C ASN A 35 -14.83 1.88 -4.70
N HIS A 36 -14.51 0.77 -4.01
CA HIS A 36 -13.71 0.77 -2.80
C HIS A 36 -12.97 -0.56 -2.64
N TYR A 37 -11.81 -0.53 -1.98
CA TYR A 37 -11.06 -1.75 -1.71
C TYR A 37 -10.25 -1.67 -0.41
N SER A 38 -9.78 -2.83 0.07
CA SER A 38 -8.90 -2.88 1.24
C SER A 38 -7.44 -2.71 0.80
N ALA A 39 -6.73 -1.78 1.43
CA ALA A 39 -5.30 -1.63 1.17
C ALA A 39 -4.50 -2.89 1.58
N LYS A 40 -5.02 -3.66 2.55
CA LYS A 40 -4.45 -4.94 2.96
C LYS A 40 -4.51 -5.97 1.81
N GLY A 41 -5.64 -6.06 1.10
CA GLY A 41 -5.76 -6.96 -0.06
C GLY A 41 -4.77 -6.62 -1.17
N VAL A 42 -4.51 -5.32 -1.39
CA VAL A 42 -3.45 -4.90 -2.33
C VAL A 42 -2.07 -5.38 -1.85
N PHE A 43 -1.75 -5.29 -0.56
CA PHE A 43 -0.50 -5.83 -0.02
C PHE A 43 -0.39 -7.35 -0.11
N GLU A 44 -1.48 -8.07 0.11
CA GLU A 44 -1.52 -9.52 -0.07
C GLU A 44 -1.24 -9.89 -1.53
N ARG A 45 -1.76 -9.12 -2.49
CA ARG A 45 -1.42 -9.28 -3.91
C ARG A 45 0.05 -8.99 -4.22
N ILE A 46 0.63 -7.95 -3.62
CA ILE A 46 2.07 -7.62 -3.77
C ILE A 46 2.94 -8.76 -3.24
N ARG A 47 2.60 -9.30 -2.05
CA ARG A 47 3.33 -10.44 -1.47
C ARG A 47 3.28 -11.65 -2.40
N TRP A 48 2.09 -12.02 -2.87
CA TRP A 48 1.94 -13.14 -3.79
C TRP A 48 2.73 -12.95 -5.10
N HIS A 49 2.73 -11.73 -5.68
CA HIS A 49 3.56 -11.43 -6.85
C HIS A 49 5.06 -11.62 -6.59
N SER A 50 5.52 -11.24 -5.40
CA SER A 50 6.93 -11.34 -5.02
C SER A 50 7.32 -12.78 -4.69
N ASP A 51 6.43 -13.53 -4.03
CA ASP A 51 6.66 -14.91 -3.60
C ASP A 51 6.54 -15.92 -4.74
N VAL A 52 5.63 -15.69 -5.70
CA VAL A 52 5.24 -16.68 -6.72
C VAL A 52 5.64 -16.26 -8.14
N GLU A 53 5.50 -14.98 -8.49
CA GLU A 53 5.73 -14.51 -9.87
C GLU A 53 7.16 -14.00 -10.10
N THR A 54 7.93 -13.76 -9.03
CA THR A 54 9.30 -13.24 -9.11
C THR A 54 10.27 -14.18 -8.39
N ALA A 55 11.39 -14.53 -9.01
CA ALA A 55 12.47 -15.29 -8.35
C ALA A 55 13.32 -14.41 -7.38
N GLY A 56 12.77 -13.28 -6.94
CA GLY A 56 13.43 -12.28 -6.10
C GLY A 56 13.17 -12.53 -4.61
N GLU A 57 13.86 -11.79 -3.75
CA GLU A 57 13.58 -11.87 -2.31
C GLU A 57 12.20 -11.29 -1.98
N PRO A 58 11.40 -11.99 -1.15
CA PRO A 58 10.06 -11.54 -0.82
C PRO A 58 10.09 -10.25 0.00
N PHE A 59 9.23 -9.29 -0.34
CA PHE A 59 9.18 -8.03 0.42
C PHE A 59 8.71 -8.27 1.85
N LYS A 60 9.57 -8.01 2.83
CA LYS A 60 9.23 -8.06 4.26
C LYS A 60 8.43 -6.81 4.70
N ILE A 61 7.27 -6.60 4.10
CA ILE A 61 6.39 -5.47 4.35
C ILE A 61 5.66 -5.69 5.68
N SER A 62 5.72 -4.72 6.60
CA SER A 62 4.94 -4.75 7.84
C SER A 62 3.48 -4.39 7.57
N ASN A 63 2.53 -5.11 8.20
CA ASN A 63 1.11 -4.78 8.13
C ASN A 63 0.80 -3.35 8.62
N ASN A 64 1.63 -2.81 9.53
CA ASN A 64 1.52 -1.45 10.05
C ASN A 64 1.79 -0.36 9.00
N TYR A 65 2.37 -0.72 7.85
CA TYR A 65 2.65 0.19 6.74
C TYR A 65 1.46 0.39 5.81
N THR A 66 0.50 -0.53 5.84
CA THR A 66 -0.71 -0.53 5.01
C THR A 66 -1.46 0.81 4.98
N PRO A 67 -1.82 1.42 6.13
CA PRO A 67 -2.56 2.68 6.12
C PRO A 67 -1.75 3.84 5.53
N TYR A 68 -0.42 3.82 5.63
CA TYR A 68 0.42 4.89 5.08
C TYR A 68 0.46 4.85 3.56
N TYR A 69 0.57 3.67 2.96
CA TYR A 69 0.52 3.51 1.51
C TYR A 69 -0.85 3.86 0.92
N ALA A 70 -1.94 3.49 1.62
CA ALA A 70 -3.29 3.91 1.25
C ALA A 70 -3.44 5.44 1.25
N ARG A 71 -2.98 6.11 2.33
CA ARG A 71 -3.00 7.57 2.45
C ARG A 71 -2.12 8.24 1.40
N LEU A 72 -0.95 7.68 1.10
CA LEU A 72 -0.04 8.18 0.08
C LEU A 72 -0.72 8.16 -1.30
N PHE A 73 -1.32 7.02 -1.67
CA PHE A 73 -2.05 6.88 -2.92
C PHE A 73 -3.21 7.87 -3.04
N MET A 74 -4.06 7.98 -2.02
CA MET A 74 -5.19 8.91 -2.03
C MET A 74 -4.75 10.38 -2.01
N THR A 75 -3.55 10.67 -1.48
CA THR A 75 -2.96 12.01 -1.53
C THR A 75 -2.41 12.36 -2.91
N GLU A 76 -1.74 11.42 -3.57
CA GLU A 76 -1.20 11.57 -4.92
C GLU A 76 -2.33 11.63 -5.97
N PHE A 77 -3.33 10.76 -5.85
CA PHE A 77 -4.46 10.66 -6.75
C PHE A 77 -5.74 11.12 -6.06
N LYS A 78 -5.88 12.44 -5.89
CA LYS A 78 -7.04 13.07 -5.22
C LYS A 78 -8.40 12.66 -5.80
N ARG A 79 -8.46 12.31 -7.09
CA ARG A 79 -9.69 11.78 -7.75
C ARG A 79 -10.15 10.43 -7.17
N HIS A 80 -9.26 9.69 -6.53
CA HIS A 80 -9.52 8.40 -5.90
C HIS A 80 -9.47 8.49 -4.37
N ASP A 81 -9.62 9.69 -3.81
CA ASP A 81 -9.75 9.84 -2.36
C ASP A 81 -10.98 9.07 -1.86
N GLY A 82 -10.81 8.39 -0.73
CA GLY A 82 -11.82 7.47 -0.19
C GLY A 82 -11.87 6.08 -0.84
N PHE A 83 -11.08 5.79 -1.88
CA PHE A 83 -11.03 4.45 -2.48
C PHE A 83 -10.61 3.38 -1.47
N PHE A 84 -9.67 3.71 -0.59
CA PHE A 84 -9.28 2.83 0.51
C PHE A 84 -10.03 3.19 1.79
N ARG A 85 -10.77 2.22 2.33
CA ARG A 85 -11.38 2.33 3.66
C ARG A 85 -10.29 2.20 4.72
N ILE A 86 -9.72 3.33 5.13
CA ILE A 86 -8.80 3.42 6.25
C ILE A 86 -9.55 3.82 7.51
N LYS A 87 -9.26 3.17 8.65
CA LYS A 87 -9.71 3.71 9.93
C LYS A 87 -9.09 5.10 10.13
N GLU A 88 -9.88 6.05 10.59
CA GLU A 88 -9.34 7.30 11.11
C GLU A 88 -8.30 6.97 12.19
N LEU A 89 -7.13 7.58 12.07
CA LEU A 89 -6.16 7.53 13.16
C LEU A 89 -6.79 8.40 14.25
N LYS A 90 -7.32 7.77 15.30
CA LYS A 90 -7.68 8.50 16.51
C LYS A 90 -6.36 8.97 17.12
N ASP A 91 -6.05 10.26 16.94
CA ASP A 91 -5.13 10.98 17.82
C ASP A 91 -5.84 11.10 19.16
N ASN A 92 -5.44 10.26 20.12
CA ASN A 92 -5.87 10.31 21.51
C ASN A 92 -4.63 10.47 22.37
#